data_AF-A0A8T3SVE6-F1
#
_entry.id   AF-A0A8T3SVE6-F1
#
_cell.length_a   1.000
_cell.length_b   1.000
_cell.length_c   1.000
_cell.angle_alpha   90.00
_cell.angle_beta   90.00
_cell.angle_gamma   90.00
#
_symmetry.space_group_name_H-M   'P 1'
#
loop_
_entity.id
_entity.type
_entity.pdbx_description
1 polymer ?
#
loop_
_entity_poly.entity_id
_entity_poly.type
_entity_poly.pdbx_seq_one_letter_code
_entity_poly.pdbx_strand_id
1 'polypeptide(L)'
;MSVPAGYDLRAPIPDDLPAVTEVLIADQLAASGQSVLGADYIRKVWTRPGFELATDAWVVTEGADNIVAYGQVTRDVPDIVESWGVVHPEYRARGIGSVLFERIEKRASELLAGIPSSRFRHAIDARDLAGPVASSTTRSCGMSVVPHTGCAGFPCHASQSGSIEHV
;
A
#
# COMPACT_ATOMS: atom_id res chain seq x y z
N MET A 1 10.16 3.16 12.56
CA MET A 1 11.40 2.75 11.86
C MET A 1 11.89 3.91 11.01
N SER A 2 13.21 4.03 10.81
CA SER A 2 13.78 5.02 9.89
C SER A 2 13.81 4.48 8.47
N VAL A 3 13.70 5.37 7.48
CA VAL A 3 13.93 5.03 6.07
C VAL A 3 15.35 4.42 5.92
N PRO A 4 15.54 3.29 5.21
CA PRO A 4 16.87 2.72 5.03
C PRO A 4 17.79 3.69 4.27
N ALA A 5 19.09 3.62 4.54
CA ALA A 5 20.06 4.52 3.90
C ALA A 5 19.99 4.42 2.37
N GLY A 6 20.04 5.57 1.69
CA GLY A 6 19.92 5.67 0.23
C GLY A 6 18.50 5.81 -0.29
N TYR A 7 17.49 5.74 0.59
CA TYR A 7 16.10 5.96 0.24
C TYR A 7 15.49 7.15 0.97
N ASP A 8 14.53 7.80 0.34
CA ASP A 8 13.72 8.87 0.91
C ASP A 8 12.23 8.54 0.83
N LEU A 9 11.47 8.94 1.85
CA LEU A 9 10.01 8.80 1.88
C LEU A 9 9.36 10.18 1.78
N ARG A 10 8.52 10.38 0.76
CA ARG A 10 7.81 11.66 0.55
C ARG A 10 6.38 11.44 0.05
N ALA A 11 5.57 12.49 0.12
CA ALA A 11 4.31 12.50 -0.61
C ALA A 11 4.57 12.54 -2.13
N PRO A 12 3.77 11.85 -2.94
CA PRO A 12 3.82 12.00 -4.38
C PRO A 12 3.28 13.37 -4.82
N ILE A 13 3.76 13.83 -5.96
CA ILE A 13 3.22 14.95 -6.72
C ILE A 13 2.48 14.42 -7.96
N PRO A 14 1.59 15.20 -8.59
CA PRO A 14 0.86 14.76 -9.79
C PRO A 14 1.76 14.22 -10.91
N ASP A 15 2.97 14.75 -11.05
CA ASP A 15 3.94 14.36 -12.08
C ASP A 15 4.62 13.01 -11.78
N ASP A 16 4.52 12.48 -10.56
CA ASP A 16 5.01 11.14 -10.21
C ASP A 16 4.13 10.01 -10.79
N LEU A 17 2.94 10.35 -11.33
CA LEU A 17 1.97 9.37 -11.78
C LEU A 17 2.54 8.31 -12.75
N PRO A 18 3.36 8.67 -13.76
CA PRO A 18 3.98 7.69 -14.65
C PRO A 18 4.91 6.72 -13.89
N ALA A 19 5.80 7.24 -13.04
CA ALA A 19 6.75 6.42 -12.29
C ALA A 19 6.06 5.51 -11.25
N VAL A 20 5.03 6.00 -10.57
CA VAL A 20 4.19 5.16 -9.69
C VAL A 20 3.50 4.05 -10.47
N THR A 21 3.03 4.35 -11.68
CA THR A 21 2.41 3.38 -12.58
C THR A 21 3.41 2.29 -12.99
N GLU A 22 4.65 2.67 -13.30
CA GLU A 22 5.71 1.71 -13.65
C GLU A 22 6.01 0.74 -12.51
N VAL A 23 6.07 1.22 -11.26
CA VAL A 23 6.24 0.34 -10.08
C VAL A 23 5.10 -0.67 -9.96
N LEU A 24 3.84 -0.23 -10.14
CA LEU A 24 2.69 -1.11 -10.10
C LEU A 24 2.74 -2.17 -11.22
N ILE A 25 3.06 -1.75 -12.45
CA ILE A 25 3.17 -2.65 -13.60
C ILE A 25 4.28 -3.67 -13.37
N ALA A 26 5.45 -3.24 -12.91
CA ALA A 26 6.59 -4.12 -12.64
C ALA A 26 6.22 -5.20 -11.60
N ASP A 27 5.52 -4.81 -10.54
CA ASP A 27 5.05 -5.77 -9.54
C ASP A 27 4.04 -6.78 -10.09
N GLN A 28 3.06 -6.33 -10.88
CA GLN A 28 2.07 -7.22 -11.51
C GLN A 28 2.72 -8.18 -12.51
N LEU A 29 3.64 -7.69 -13.34
CA LEU A 29 4.40 -8.53 -14.26
C LEU A 29 5.22 -9.59 -13.51
N ALA A 30 5.84 -9.23 -12.38
CA ALA A 30 6.57 -10.19 -11.56
C ALA A 30 5.65 -11.20 -10.85
N ALA A 31 4.38 -10.85 -10.60
CA ALA A 31 3.42 -11.72 -9.92
C ALA A 31 2.76 -12.73 -10.88
N SER A 32 2.32 -12.26 -12.05
CA SER A 32 1.43 -13.01 -12.94
C SER A 32 1.88 -13.04 -14.40
N GLY A 33 2.98 -12.35 -14.74
CA GLY A 33 3.44 -12.19 -16.12
C GLY A 33 2.59 -11.24 -16.96
N GLN A 34 1.56 -10.61 -16.39
CA GLN A 34 0.68 -9.68 -17.08
C GLN A 34 0.32 -8.49 -16.20
N SER A 35 0.14 -7.31 -16.81
CA SER A 35 -0.44 -6.14 -16.14
C SER A 35 -1.77 -5.78 -16.80
N VAL A 36 -2.79 -5.56 -15.97
CA VAL A 36 -4.10 -5.07 -16.39
C VAL A 36 -4.39 -3.68 -15.85
N LEU A 37 -3.52 -3.15 -14.99
CA LEU A 37 -3.63 -1.83 -14.38
C LEU A 37 -2.59 -0.89 -14.99
N GLY A 38 -2.97 0.38 -15.10
CA GLY A 38 -2.12 1.41 -15.68
C GLY A 38 -2.41 2.78 -15.09
N ALA A 39 -1.94 3.82 -15.77
CA ALA A 39 -2.01 5.20 -15.32
C ALA A 39 -3.43 5.65 -14.93
N ASP A 40 -4.45 5.17 -15.64
CA ASP A 40 -5.85 5.50 -15.35
C ASP A 40 -6.31 4.99 -13.98
N TYR A 41 -5.78 3.87 -13.51
CA TYR A 41 -6.11 3.35 -12.18
C TYR A 41 -5.54 4.25 -11.09
N ILE A 42 -4.24 4.57 -11.18
CA ILE A 42 -3.58 5.48 -10.23
C ILE A 42 -4.24 6.85 -10.25
N ARG A 43 -4.53 7.39 -11.44
CA ARG A 43 -5.26 8.65 -11.59
C ARG A 43 -6.60 8.61 -10.88
N LYS A 44 -7.39 7.56 -11.08
CA LYS A 44 -8.70 7.39 -10.42
C LYS A 44 -8.57 7.40 -8.90
N VAL A 45 -7.53 6.78 -8.34
CA VAL A 45 -7.26 6.81 -6.89
C VAL A 45 -6.93 8.25 -6.45
N TRP A 46 -6.01 8.92 -7.13
CA TRP A 46 -5.56 10.26 -6.76
C TRP A 46 -6.65 11.34 -6.90
N THR A 47 -7.65 11.10 -7.73
CA THR A 47 -8.79 12.01 -7.93
C THR A 47 -10.03 11.61 -7.15
N ARG A 48 -9.94 10.65 -6.22
CA ARG A 48 -11.11 10.27 -5.40
C ARG A 48 -11.53 11.44 -4.51
N PRO A 49 -12.85 11.70 -4.35
CA PRO A 49 -13.32 12.70 -3.41
C PRO A 49 -12.82 12.41 -1.99
N GLY A 50 -12.22 13.42 -1.34
CA GLY A 50 -11.68 13.29 0.02
C GLY A 50 -10.32 12.60 0.10
N PHE A 51 -9.69 12.25 -1.02
CA PHE A 51 -8.32 11.75 -1.05
C PHE A 51 -7.33 12.90 -1.23
N GLU A 52 -6.47 13.10 -0.23
CA GLU A 52 -5.48 14.16 -0.22
C GLU A 52 -4.09 13.59 -0.52
N LEU A 53 -3.60 13.77 -1.75
CA LEU A 53 -2.33 13.18 -2.22
C LEU A 53 -1.14 13.47 -1.28
N ALA A 54 -1.12 14.65 -0.66
CA ALA A 54 -0.06 15.08 0.25
C ALA A 54 -0.02 14.31 1.59
N THR A 55 -1.13 13.71 2.01
CA THR A 55 -1.26 13.05 3.32
C THR A 55 -1.72 11.60 3.26
N ASP A 56 -2.27 11.18 2.12
CA ASP A 56 -2.93 9.88 1.97
C ASP A 56 -2.19 8.96 0.99
N ALA A 57 -1.10 9.44 0.39
CA ALA A 57 -0.20 8.66 -0.44
C ALA A 57 1.27 8.96 -0.09
N TRP A 58 2.12 7.96 -0.32
CA TRP A 58 3.56 8.08 -0.17
C TRP A 58 4.29 7.31 -1.26
N VAL A 59 5.44 7.83 -1.65
CA VAL A 59 6.41 7.17 -2.49
C VAL A 59 7.72 7.04 -1.73
N VAL A 60 8.43 5.95 -1.99
CA VAL A 60 9.82 5.81 -1.60
C VAL A 60 10.67 5.98 -2.85
N THR A 61 11.69 6.83 -2.77
CA THR A 61 12.62 7.10 -3.87
C THR A 61 14.03 6.63 -3.54
N GLU A 62 14.78 6.21 -4.56
CA GLU A 62 16.23 6.04 -4.52
C GLU A 62 16.87 7.24 -5.24
N GLY A 63 17.31 8.25 -4.50
CA GLY A 63 17.67 9.55 -5.07
C GLY A 63 16.44 10.39 -5.44
N ALA A 64 16.62 11.42 -6.28
CA ALA A 64 15.60 12.44 -6.53
C ALA A 64 14.42 11.95 -7.38
N ASP A 65 14.70 11.16 -8.43
CA ASP A 65 13.74 10.91 -9.51
C ASP A 65 13.33 9.44 -9.67
N ASN A 66 13.94 8.52 -8.91
CA ASN A 66 13.65 7.09 -9.05
C ASN A 66 12.68 6.61 -7.97
N ILE A 67 11.39 6.47 -8.31
CA ILE A 67 10.38 5.91 -7.39
C ILE A 67 10.47 4.39 -7.40
N VAL A 68 10.66 3.81 -6.22
CA VAL A 68 10.86 2.37 -6.02
C VAL A 68 9.74 1.70 -5.23
N ALA A 69 8.86 2.48 -4.60
CA ALA A 69 7.67 1.98 -3.93
C ALA A 69 6.58 3.05 -3.88
N TYR A 70 5.33 2.61 -3.78
CA TYR A 70 4.16 3.46 -3.61
C TYR A 70 3.19 2.83 -2.61
N GLY A 71 2.57 3.65 -1.77
CA GLY A 71 1.53 3.21 -0.85
C GLY A 71 0.48 4.29 -0.66
N GLN A 72 -0.73 3.87 -0.32
CA GLN A 72 -1.86 4.76 -0.16
C GLN A 72 -2.80 4.29 0.95
N VAL A 73 -3.61 5.22 1.44
CA VAL A 73 -4.70 4.96 2.37
C VAL A 73 -5.95 5.74 1.95
N THR A 74 -7.10 5.09 1.94
CA THR A 74 -8.40 5.65 1.58
C THR A 74 -9.41 5.39 2.69
N ARG A 75 -10.35 6.32 2.86
CA ARG A 75 -11.49 6.17 3.76
C ARG A 75 -12.77 6.46 2.97
N ASP A 76 -13.18 5.50 2.16
CA ASP A 76 -14.36 5.63 1.31
C ASP A 76 -15.67 5.49 2.12
N VAL A 77 -15.62 4.82 3.29
CA VAL A 77 -16.73 4.73 4.24
C VAL A 77 -16.29 5.19 5.64
N PRO A 78 -17.22 5.67 6.50
CA PRO A 78 -16.84 6.35 7.73
C PRO A 78 -16.06 5.50 8.73
N ASP A 79 -16.32 4.21 8.83
CA ASP A 79 -15.77 3.33 9.86
C ASP A 79 -14.66 2.39 9.36
N ILE A 80 -14.37 2.41 8.06
CA ILE A 80 -13.35 1.54 7.45
C ILE A 80 -12.33 2.38 6.71
N VAL A 81 -11.06 2.19 7.08
CA VAL A 81 -9.92 2.66 6.31
C VAL A 81 -9.32 1.48 5.55
N GLU A 82 -9.11 1.66 4.26
CA GLU A 82 -8.51 0.68 3.36
C GLU A 82 -7.17 1.21 2.86
N SER A 83 -6.22 0.31 2.65
CA SER A 83 -4.89 0.68 2.17
C SER A 83 -4.29 -0.44 1.35
N TRP A 84 -3.36 -0.06 0.48
CA TRP A 84 -2.49 -0.98 -0.24
C TRP A 84 -1.16 -0.30 -0.54
N GLY A 85 -0.14 -1.10 -0.79
CA GLY A 85 1.16 -0.62 -1.21
C GLY A 85 1.86 -1.64 -2.08
N VAL A 86 2.86 -1.17 -2.81
CA VAL A 86 3.66 -1.95 -3.74
C VAL A 86 5.11 -1.50 -3.65
N VAL A 87 6.02 -2.47 -3.68
CA VAL A 87 7.47 -2.24 -3.78
C VAL A 87 7.94 -2.86 -5.08
N HIS A 88 8.70 -2.10 -5.87
CA HIS A 88 9.28 -2.58 -7.11
C HIS A 88 10.05 -3.89 -6.84
N PRO A 89 9.87 -4.96 -7.65
CA PRO A 89 10.40 -6.29 -7.35
C PRO A 89 11.90 -6.33 -7.01
N GLU A 90 12.72 -5.52 -7.69
CA GLU A 90 14.16 -5.44 -7.49
C GLU A 90 14.58 -4.79 -6.15
N TYR A 91 13.66 -4.10 -5.49
CA TYR A 91 13.88 -3.38 -4.23
C TYR A 91 13.21 -4.05 -3.03
N ARG A 92 12.60 -5.23 -3.21
CA ARG A 92 12.02 -6.03 -2.12
C ARG A 92 13.10 -6.54 -1.15
N ALA A 93 12.67 -6.94 0.04
CA ALA A 93 13.52 -7.43 1.14
C ALA A 93 14.59 -6.43 1.65
N ARG A 94 14.41 -5.12 1.39
CA ARG A 94 15.27 -4.03 1.88
C ARG A 94 14.66 -3.20 3.03
N GLY A 95 13.51 -3.61 3.56
CA GLY A 95 12.79 -2.88 4.63
C GLY A 95 11.91 -1.71 4.15
N ILE A 96 11.90 -1.41 2.85
CA ILE A 96 11.09 -0.33 2.24
C ILE A 96 9.59 -0.50 2.53
N GLY A 97 9.06 -1.72 2.32
CA GLY A 97 7.65 -2.01 2.58
C GLY A 97 7.25 -1.80 4.04
N SER A 98 8.14 -2.10 5.00
CA SER A 98 7.89 -1.87 6.43
C SER A 98 7.76 -0.39 6.76
N VAL A 99 8.65 0.44 6.22
CA VAL A 99 8.62 1.89 6.42
C VAL A 99 7.37 2.52 5.80
N LEU A 100 7.00 2.06 4.60
CA LEU A 100 5.79 2.49 3.93
C LEU A 100 4.53 2.10 4.72
N PHE A 101 4.48 0.86 5.22
CA PHE A 101 3.36 0.36 6.02
C PHE A 101 3.19 1.14 7.34
N GLU A 102 4.28 1.43 8.05
CA GLU A 102 4.23 2.23 9.29
C GLU A 102 3.65 3.64 9.03
N ARG A 103 3.98 4.24 7.88
CA ARG A 103 3.42 5.53 7.49
C ARG A 103 1.93 5.44 7.21
N ILE A 104 1.50 4.39 6.51
CA ILE A 104 0.08 4.09 6.24
C ILE A 104 -0.67 3.87 7.55
N GLU A 105 -0.15 3.06 8.47
CA GLU A 105 -0.78 2.73 9.75
C GLU A 105 -0.97 3.97 10.63
N LYS A 106 0.03 4.84 10.67
CA LYS A 106 -0.07 6.12 11.38
C LYS A 106 -1.22 6.97 10.84
N ARG A 107 -1.31 7.11 9.51
CA ARG A 107 -2.39 7.88 8.88
C ARG A 107 -3.76 7.22 9.08
N ALA A 108 -3.84 5.90 8.97
CA ALA A 108 -5.07 5.17 9.25
C ALA A 108 -5.57 5.42 10.68
N SER A 109 -4.65 5.43 11.66
CA SER A 109 -4.97 5.76 13.06
C SER A 109 -5.50 7.18 13.22
N GLU A 110 -4.91 8.16 12.51
CA GLU A 110 -5.42 9.54 12.48
C GLU A 110 -6.83 9.63 11.88
N LEU A 111 -7.06 8.93 10.76
CA LEU A 111 -8.36 8.91 10.06
C LEU A 111 -9.46 8.21 10.86
N LEU A 112 -9.12 7.27 11.73
CA LEU A 112 -10.04 6.50 12.56
C LEU A 112 -10.19 7.04 13.99
N ALA A 113 -9.43 8.08 14.35
CA ALA A 113 -9.45 8.63 15.70
C ALA A 113 -10.87 9.06 16.11
N GLY A 114 -11.34 8.55 17.26
CA GLY A 114 -12.66 8.87 17.81
C GLY A 114 -13.83 8.11 17.19
N ILE A 115 -13.57 7.16 16.28
CA ILE A 115 -14.60 6.35 15.64
C ILE A 115 -14.74 5.01 16.38
N PRO A 116 -15.89 4.74 17.02
CA PRO A 116 -16.09 3.47 17.70
C PRO A 116 -16.16 2.33 16.69
N SER A 117 -15.59 1.17 17.05
CA SER A 117 -15.62 -0.05 16.23
C SER A 117 -15.00 0.10 14.82
N SER A 118 -14.10 1.06 14.63
CA SER A 118 -13.43 1.26 13.35
C SER A 118 -12.60 0.05 12.93
N ARG A 119 -12.39 -0.10 11.61
CA ARG A 119 -11.57 -1.16 11.02
C ARG A 119 -10.51 -0.56 10.11
N PHE A 120 -9.29 -1.04 10.25
CA PHE A 120 -8.22 -0.81 9.29
C PHE A 120 -7.99 -2.09 8.49
N ARG A 121 -8.01 -1.96 7.15
CA ARG A 121 -7.73 -3.02 6.18
C ARG A 121 -6.50 -2.66 5.37
N HIS A 122 -5.52 -3.55 5.39
CA HIS A 122 -4.36 -3.44 4.51
C HIS A 122 -4.29 -4.66 3.58
N ALA A 123 -4.23 -4.41 2.29
CA ALA A 123 -3.99 -5.45 1.30
C ALA A 123 -2.50 -5.79 1.27
N ILE A 124 -2.19 -7.09 1.39
CA ILE A 124 -0.83 -7.62 1.29
C ILE A 124 -0.83 -8.66 0.18
N ASP A 125 0.18 -8.61 -0.68
CA ASP A 125 0.43 -9.66 -1.65
C ASP A 125 0.77 -10.98 -0.91
N ALA A 126 0.21 -12.11 -1.32
CA ALA A 126 0.50 -13.39 -0.65
C ALA A 126 1.98 -13.77 -0.69
N ARG A 127 2.75 -13.30 -1.68
CA ARG A 127 4.21 -13.47 -1.73
C ARG A 127 4.89 -12.81 -0.54
N ASP A 128 4.32 -11.73 -0.01
CA ASP A 128 4.84 -11.02 1.17
C ASP A 128 4.32 -11.63 2.49
N LEU A 129 3.18 -12.33 2.47
CA LEU A 129 2.64 -13.03 3.65
C LEU A 129 3.54 -14.16 4.16
N ALA A 130 4.25 -14.84 3.25
CA ALA A 130 5.19 -15.90 3.61
C ALA A 130 6.52 -15.38 4.20
N GLY A 131 6.74 -14.06 4.17
CA GLY A 131 7.96 -13.44 4.69
C GLY A 131 7.95 -13.28 6.22
N PRO A 132 9.14 -13.28 6.87
CA PRO A 132 9.25 -13.05 8.32
C PRO A 132 8.69 -11.69 8.76
N VAL A 133 8.68 -10.71 7.86
CA VAL A 133 8.18 -9.35 8.10
C VAL A 133 6.65 -9.35 8.28
N ALA A 134 5.87 -9.95 7.37
CA ALA A 134 4.42 -10.02 7.51
C ALA A 134 4.01 -10.74 8.79
N SER A 135 4.70 -11.83 9.13
CA SER A 135 4.48 -12.57 10.39
C SER A 135 4.82 -11.76 11.65
N SER A 136 5.71 -10.77 11.56
CA SER A 136 6.07 -9.87 12.65
C SER A 136 5.10 -8.69 12.77
N THR A 137 4.68 -8.11 11.64
CA THR A 137 3.71 -7.01 11.59
C THR A 137 2.34 -7.44 12.11
N THR A 138 1.82 -8.58 11.64
CA THR A 138 0.54 -9.14 12.09
C THR A 138 0.50 -9.38 13.60
N ARG A 139 1.61 -9.90 14.16
CA ARG A 139 1.74 -10.14 15.61
C ARG A 139 1.94 -8.88 16.43
N SER A 140 2.71 -7.92 15.94
CA SER A 140 3.03 -6.69 16.67
C SER A 140 1.84 -5.73 16.74
N CYS A 141 0.97 -5.74 15.73
CA CYS A 141 -0.12 -4.77 15.61
C CYS A 141 -1.51 -5.36 15.87
N GLY A 142 -1.61 -6.59 16.41
CA GLY A 142 -2.90 -7.21 16.75
C GLY A 142 -3.81 -7.50 15.55
N MET A 143 -3.22 -7.63 14.36
CA MET A 143 -3.95 -7.73 13.11
C MET A 143 -4.22 -9.21 12.76
N SER A 144 -5.31 -9.50 12.05
CA SER A 144 -5.69 -10.86 11.62
C SER A 144 -5.77 -10.96 10.10
N VAL A 145 -5.17 -11.99 9.50
CA VAL A 145 -5.27 -12.23 8.06
C VAL A 145 -6.67 -12.79 7.73
N VAL A 146 -7.42 -12.09 6.90
CA VAL A 146 -8.71 -12.51 6.36
C VAL A 146 -8.59 -12.77 4.85
N PRO A 147 -8.98 -13.95 4.36
CA PRO A 147 -8.97 -14.23 2.92
C PRO A 147 -9.99 -13.32 2.21
N HIS A 148 -9.62 -12.79 1.05
CA HIS A 148 -10.46 -11.86 0.32
C HIS A 148 -11.65 -12.59 -0.35
N THR A 149 -12.85 -12.52 0.24
CA THR A 149 -14.10 -13.02 -0.38
C THR A 149 -14.84 -11.87 -1.07
N GLY A 150 -14.39 -11.46 -2.25
CA GLY A 150 -15.11 -10.50 -3.11
C GLY A 150 -14.21 -9.45 -3.74
N CYS A 151 -14.31 -9.28 -5.06
CA CYS A 151 -13.55 -8.29 -5.83
C CYS A 151 -14.38 -7.01 -5.96
N ALA A 152 -14.12 -6.01 -5.12
CA ALA A 152 -14.53 -4.64 -5.39
C ALA A 152 -13.46 -3.69 -4.83
N GLY A 153 -12.69 -3.06 -5.71
CA GLY A 153 -11.81 -1.93 -5.37
C GLY A 153 -10.30 -2.22 -5.24
N PHE A 154 -9.90 -3.47 -4.99
CA PHE A 154 -8.48 -3.83 -4.82
C PHE A 154 -7.82 -4.31 -6.12
N PRO A 155 -6.53 -3.99 -6.35
CA PRO A 155 -5.78 -4.38 -7.56
C PRO A 155 -5.48 -5.88 -7.66
N CYS A 156 -5.87 -6.69 -6.68
CA CYS A 156 -5.54 -8.11 -6.62
C CYS A 156 -6.69 -8.98 -7.14
N HIS A 157 -6.70 -9.30 -8.45
CA HIS A 157 -7.60 -10.31 -8.98
C HIS A 157 -6.96 -11.72 -8.92
N ALA A 158 -7.62 -12.59 -8.14
CA ALA A 158 -7.68 -14.05 -8.20
C ALA A 158 -6.34 -14.80 -8.40
N SER A 159 -5.64 -15.21 -7.34
CA SER A 159 -5.92 -16.51 -6.71
C SER A 159 -5.33 -16.64 -5.29
N GLN A 160 -4.58 -15.66 -4.80
CA GLN A 160 -3.85 -15.76 -3.53
C GLN A 160 -3.68 -14.37 -2.91
N SER A 161 -4.73 -13.82 -2.29
CA SER A 161 -4.63 -12.58 -1.53
C SER A 161 -5.30 -12.72 -0.17
N GLY A 162 -4.55 -12.38 0.88
CA GLY A 162 -5.06 -12.18 2.23
C GLY A 162 -5.09 -10.68 2.51
N SER A 163 -6.22 -10.18 2.99
CA SER A 163 -6.25 -8.86 3.63
C SER A 163 -5.91 -9.03 5.10
N ILE A 164 -5.46 -7.97 5.75
CA ILE A 164 -5.32 -7.99 7.20
C ILE A 164 -6.28 -6.98 7.83
N GLU A 165 -7.07 -7.42 8.81
CA GLU A 165 -8.02 -6.62 9.59
C GLU A 165 -7.55 -6.44 11.04
N HIS A 166 -7.74 -5.24 11.59
CA HIS A 166 -7.66 -5.00 13.03
C HIS A 166 -9.03 -5.25 13.68
N VAL A 167 -9.10 -6.08 14.73
CA VAL A 167 -10.35 -6.40 15.46
C VAL A 167 -10.63 -5.36 16.54
#